data_AF-A0A836CN80-F1
#
_entry.id   AF-A0A836CN80-F1
#
_cell.length_a   1.000
_cell.length_b   1.000
_cell.length_c   1.000
_cell.angle_alpha   90.00
_cell.angle_beta   90.00
_cell.angle_gamma   90.00
#
_symmetry.space_group_name_H-M   'P 1'
#
loop_
_entity.id
_entity.type
_entity.pdbx_description
1 polymer ?
#
loop_
_entity_poly.entity_id
_entity_poly.type
_entity_poly.pdbx_seq_one_letter_code
_entity_poly.pdbx_strand_id
1 'polypeptide(L)'
;MLGHSVEHNITYDGFIAMRSDLAYLNAVDITSRDVAPNSLFIPALFGYNGYNDRFAYGDLHGMRVYANRQVTFAKCGVEWMEGINPERLLRIHLEDNNVTVTTTDLQAVRVRATGALGRTEKRLARNACARGYRYACGWRCGSSGGNFGCPYNNEYIDQ
;
A
#
# COMPACT_ATOMS: atom_id res chain seq x y z
N MET A 1 -1.59 15.27 -11.44
CA MET A 1 -2.46 15.59 -10.28
C MET A 1 -2.57 17.09 -10.03
N LEU A 2 -1.48 17.86 -9.95
CA LEU A 2 -1.56 19.32 -9.76
C LEU A 2 -2.19 20.09 -10.93
N GLY A 3 -2.01 19.59 -12.15
CA GLY A 3 -2.68 20.17 -13.32
C GLY A 3 -4.20 20.19 -13.13
N HIS A 4 -4.78 19.06 -12.72
CA HIS A 4 -6.23 18.92 -12.53
C HIS A 4 -6.79 19.81 -11.41
N SER A 5 -6.12 19.89 -10.24
CA SER A 5 -6.60 20.76 -9.15
C SER A 5 -6.61 22.23 -9.55
N VAL A 6 -5.59 22.68 -10.29
CA VAL A 6 -5.45 24.07 -10.74
C VAL A 6 -6.43 24.37 -11.87
N GLU A 7 -6.54 23.48 -12.84
CA GLU A 7 -7.42 23.62 -14.01
C GLU A 7 -8.91 23.68 -13.60
N HIS A 8 -9.29 22.93 -12.57
CA HIS A 8 -10.69 22.83 -12.15
C HIS A 8 -11.02 23.56 -10.84
N ASN A 9 -10.06 24.25 -10.22
CA ASN A 9 -10.23 24.91 -8.92
C ASN A 9 -10.81 23.97 -7.84
N ILE A 10 -10.27 22.75 -7.76
CA ILE A 10 -10.68 21.71 -6.81
C ILE A 10 -9.64 21.56 -5.71
N THR A 11 -10.09 21.60 -4.46
CA THR A 11 -9.28 21.25 -3.29
C THR A 11 -9.50 19.79 -2.92
N TYR A 12 -8.41 19.10 -2.57
CA TYR A 12 -8.45 17.72 -2.11
C TYR A 12 -8.07 17.68 -0.63
N ASP A 13 -8.84 16.96 0.17
CA ASP A 13 -8.56 16.77 1.61
C ASP A 13 -7.35 15.86 1.86
N GLY A 14 -7.03 15.00 0.88
CA GLY A 14 -5.92 14.08 0.97
C GLY A 14 -5.65 13.35 -0.33
N PHE A 15 -4.53 12.64 -0.35
CA PHE A 15 -4.06 11.88 -1.49
C PHE A 15 -3.78 10.45 -1.06
N ILE A 16 -4.05 9.49 -1.93
CA ILE A 16 -3.81 8.06 -1.69
C ILE A 16 -3.00 7.50 -2.84
N ALA A 17 -1.91 6.80 -2.53
CA ALA A 17 -1.21 5.93 -3.46
C ALA A 17 -1.54 4.47 -3.11
N MET A 18 -1.96 3.72 -4.12
CA MET A 18 -2.28 2.30 -4.00
C MET A 18 -1.66 1.53 -5.15
N ARG A 19 -1.17 0.32 -4.87
CA ARG A 19 -0.86 -0.62 -5.94
C ARG A 19 -2.10 -1.41 -6.33
N SER A 20 -2.28 -1.59 -7.63
CA SER A 20 -3.38 -2.36 -8.20
C SER A 20 -3.29 -3.86 -7.92
N ASP A 21 -2.12 -4.39 -7.58
CA ASP A 21 -1.90 -5.81 -7.29
C ASP A 21 -2.15 -6.18 -5.81
N LEU A 22 -2.90 -5.36 -5.07
CA LEU A 22 -3.22 -5.59 -3.66
C LEU A 22 -4.70 -5.91 -3.44
N ALA A 23 -4.95 -6.84 -2.53
CA ALA A 23 -6.23 -7.02 -1.87
C ALA A 23 -6.13 -6.54 -0.43
N TYR A 24 -6.91 -5.53 -0.08
CA TYR A 24 -7.00 -4.98 1.27
C TYR A 24 -7.91 -5.88 2.13
N LEU A 25 -7.44 -6.21 3.33
CA LEU A 25 -8.12 -7.15 4.22
C LEU A 25 -8.98 -6.47 5.27
N ASN A 26 -8.77 -5.18 5.54
CA ASN A 26 -9.56 -4.35 6.42
C ASN A 26 -9.77 -2.97 5.78
N ALA A 27 -10.80 -2.27 6.26
CA ALA A 27 -11.03 -0.89 5.87
C ALA A 27 -9.92 0.02 6.42
N VAL A 28 -9.52 1.02 5.62
CA VAL A 28 -8.70 2.12 6.11
C VAL A 28 -9.65 3.16 6.67
N ASP A 29 -9.47 3.50 7.94
CA ASP A 29 -10.17 4.66 8.50
C ASP A 29 -9.40 5.93 8.15
N ILE A 30 -9.74 6.49 6.99
CA ILE A 30 -9.17 7.74 6.46
C ILE A 30 -9.92 8.95 7.05
N THR A 31 -11.20 8.77 7.37
CA THR A 31 -12.10 9.87 7.76
C THR A 31 -11.91 10.35 9.19
N SER A 32 -11.39 9.51 10.08
CA SER A 32 -11.19 9.89 11.49
C SER A 32 -9.91 10.67 11.76
N ARG A 33 -9.08 10.94 10.73
CA ARG A 33 -7.75 11.49 10.91
C ARG A 33 -7.59 12.81 10.20
N ASP A 34 -7.33 13.85 10.97
CA ASP A 34 -6.80 15.09 10.43
C ASP A 34 -5.40 14.80 9.86
N VAL A 35 -5.28 14.97 8.55
CA VAL A 35 -4.01 14.82 7.86
C VAL A 35 -3.19 16.07 8.10
N ALA A 36 -2.23 15.98 9.03
CA ALA A 36 -1.34 17.09 9.33
C ALA A 36 -0.50 17.47 8.08
N PRO A 37 -0.08 18.73 7.95
CA PRO A 37 0.83 19.14 6.89
C PRO A 37 2.13 18.32 6.90
N ASN A 38 2.63 17.95 5.73
CA ASN A 38 3.84 17.14 5.55
C ASN A 38 3.81 15.82 6.33
N SER A 39 2.67 15.13 6.30
CA SER A 39 2.50 13.85 6.99
C SER A 39 1.94 12.77 6.08
N LEU A 40 2.37 11.54 6.36
CA LEU A 40 1.97 10.35 5.66
C LEU A 40 1.57 9.25 6.64
N PHE A 41 0.66 8.42 6.17
CA PHE A 41 0.20 7.23 6.85
C PHE A 41 0.56 6.02 6.00
N ILE A 42 1.41 5.13 6.54
CA ILE A 42 1.93 3.96 5.82
C ILE A 42 1.64 2.70 6.63
N PRO A 43 1.16 1.60 6.01
CA PRO A 43 0.92 0.37 6.75
C PRO A 43 2.21 -0.23 7.31
N ALA A 44 2.16 -0.75 8.53
CA ALA A 44 3.28 -1.48 9.15
C ALA A 44 3.44 -2.90 8.57
N LEU A 45 3.45 -3.03 7.24
CA LEU A 45 3.47 -4.30 6.53
C LEU A 45 4.88 -4.70 6.10
N PHE A 46 5.26 -5.94 6.44
CA PHE A 46 6.51 -6.60 6.02
C PHE A 46 7.75 -5.81 6.47
N GLY A 47 8.01 -5.84 7.78
CA GLY A 47 8.99 -5.03 8.49
C GLY A 47 10.46 -5.34 8.19
N TYR A 48 10.96 -4.88 7.04
CA TYR A 48 12.39 -4.86 6.73
C TYR A 48 13.11 -3.62 7.28
N ASN A 49 12.71 -3.17 8.49
CA ASN A 49 13.18 -1.92 9.13
C ASN A 49 12.97 -0.63 8.31
N GLY A 50 12.05 -0.66 7.35
CA GLY A 50 11.70 0.46 6.48
C GLY A 50 10.20 0.68 6.34
N TYR A 51 9.80 1.51 5.37
CA TYR A 51 8.39 1.79 5.08
C TYR A 51 7.93 1.06 3.83
N ASN A 52 6.69 0.60 3.86
CA ASN A 52 6.10 -0.14 2.75
C ASN A 52 5.68 0.81 1.61
N ASP A 53 6.06 0.49 0.37
CA ASP A 53 5.78 1.33 -0.81
C ASP A 53 4.45 0.99 -1.51
N ARG A 54 3.64 0.10 -0.92
CA ARG A 54 2.47 -0.47 -1.59
C ARG A 54 1.19 0.30 -1.31
N PHE A 55 1.16 1.05 -0.23
CA PHE A 55 0.06 1.93 0.13
C PHE A 55 0.57 3.10 0.97
N ALA A 56 0.07 4.29 0.69
CA ALA A 56 0.24 5.46 1.53
C ALA A 56 -0.95 6.40 1.35
N TYR A 57 -1.32 7.12 2.39
CA TYR A 57 -2.16 8.31 2.25
C TYR A 57 -1.61 9.45 3.08
N GLY A 58 -1.93 10.68 2.71
CA GLY A 58 -1.46 11.85 3.43
C GLY A 58 -1.73 13.14 2.69
N ASP A 59 -1.04 14.20 3.10
CA ASP A 59 -1.23 15.52 2.52
C ASP A 59 -0.56 15.61 1.15
N LEU A 60 -0.85 16.68 0.42
CA LEU A 60 -0.28 16.89 -0.91
C LEU A 60 1.25 16.94 -0.90
N HIS A 61 1.85 17.63 0.07
CA HIS A 61 3.29 17.80 0.10
C HIS A 61 3.98 16.47 0.44
N GLY A 62 3.54 15.78 1.51
CA GLY A 62 4.06 14.47 1.87
C GLY A 62 3.93 13.46 0.73
N MET A 63 2.78 13.43 0.04
CA MET A 63 2.56 12.51 -1.07
C MET A 63 3.36 12.85 -2.32
N ARG A 64 3.69 14.12 -2.57
CA ARG A 64 4.65 14.51 -3.62
C ARG A 64 6.06 14.01 -3.31
N VAL A 65 6.51 14.12 -2.07
CA VAL A 65 7.81 13.58 -1.65
C VAL A 65 7.79 12.08 -1.86
N TYR A 66 6.82 11.36 -1.29
CA TYR A 66 6.65 9.92 -1.46
C TYR A 66 6.69 9.45 -2.94
N ALA A 67 6.01 10.18 -3.83
CA ALA A 67 5.97 9.88 -5.26
C ALA A 67 7.31 10.13 -5.97
N ASN A 68 8.19 10.96 -5.40
CA ASN A 68 9.49 11.33 -5.95
C ASN A 68 10.67 10.55 -5.36
N ARG A 69 10.41 9.42 -4.67
CA ARG A 69 11.44 8.58 -4.05
C ARG A 69 12.56 8.14 -4.98
N GLN A 70 12.30 7.99 -6.29
CA GLN A 70 13.29 7.68 -7.33
C GLN A 70 14.48 8.64 -7.34
N VAL A 71 14.30 9.89 -6.88
CA VAL A 71 15.38 10.87 -6.77
C VAL A 71 16.44 10.42 -5.76
N THR A 72 16.04 9.79 -4.64
CA THR A 72 17.01 9.24 -3.68
C THR A 72 17.72 8.03 -4.25
N PHE A 73 17.04 7.16 -4.99
CA PHE A 73 17.70 6.05 -5.70
C PHE A 73 18.79 6.55 -6.67
N ALA A 74 18.53 7.63 -7.41
CA ALA A 74 19.51 8.21 -8.33
C ALA A 74 20.73 8.83 -7.61
N LYS A 75 20.57 9.24 -6.35
CA LYS A 75 21.66 9.81 -5.53
C LYS A 75 22.50 8.74 -4.84
N CYS A 76 21.92 7.59 -4.53
CA CYS A 76 22.63 6.46 -3.94
C CYS A 76 23.44 5.75 -5.03
N GLY A 77 24.78 5.81 -4.95
CA GLY A 77 25.65 5.00 -5.80
C GLY A 77 25.43 3.49 -5.60
N VAL A 78 25.93 2.68 -6.54
CA VAL A 78 25.76 1.20 -6.53
C VAL A 78 26.26 0.58 -5.21
N GLU A 79 27.37 1.09 -4.67
CA GLU A 79 27.97 0.63 -3.40
C GLU A 79 27.05 0.89 -2.19
N TRP A 80 26.29 1.98 -2.21
CA TRP A 80 25.31 2.29 -1.17
C TRP A 80 24.06 1.40 -1.25
N MET A 81 23.77 0.85 -2.44
CA MET A 81 22.62 -0.04 -2.61
C MET A 81 22.91 -1.47 -2.16
N GLU A 82 24.17 -1.83 -1.92
CA GLU A 82 24.53 -3.15 -1.42
C GLU A 82 24.00 -3.35 0.01
N GLY A 83 22.97 -4.19 0.16
CA GLY A 83 22.35 -4.49 1.45
C GLY A 83 21.25 -3.51 1.90
N ILE A 84 20.90 -2.49 1.11
CA ILE A 84 19.74 -1.64 1.39
C ILE A 84 18.52 -2.13 0.59
N ASN A 85 17.46 -2.50 1.32
CA ASN A 85 16.18 -2.84 0.71
C ASN A 85 15.38 -1.57 0.31
N PRO A 86 14.46 -1.67 -0.68
CA PRO A 86 13.64 -0.53 -1.12
C PRO A 86 12.84 0.13 0.02
N GLU A 87 12.38 -0.63 1.00
CA GLU A 87 11.62 -0.12 2.14
C GLU A 87 12.46 0.82 3.01
N ARG A 88 13.74 0.47 3.22
CA ARG A 88 14.71 1.29 3.97
C ARG A 88 15.09 2.54 3.18
N LEU A 89 15.23 2.44 1.85
CA LEU A 89 15.43 3.63 1.00
C LEU A 89 14.24 4.58 1.07
N LEU A 90 13.01 4.07 1.06
CA LEU A 90 11.84 4.91 1.23
C LEU A 90 11.84 5.61 2.60
N ARG A 91 12.24 4.91 3.67
CA ARG A 91 12.41 5.52 4.99
C ARG A 91 13.42 6.66 4.99
N ILE A 92 14.63 6.42 4.48
CA ILE A 92 15.68 7.45 4.39
C ILE A 92 15.17 8.64 3.55
N HIS A 93 14.55 8.37 2.42
CA HIS A 93 14.00 9.42 1.56
C HIS A 93 12.97 10.30 2.28
N LEU A 94 12.05 9.71 3.05
CA LEU A 94 11.04 10.45 3.80
C LEU A 94 11.65 11.23 4.98
N GLU A 95 12.63 10.64 5.67
CA GLU A 95 13.37 11.27 6.77
C GLU A 95 14.18 12.48 6.27
N ASP A 96 14.90 12.35 5.15
CA ASP A 96 15.68 13.44 4.53
C ASP A 96 14.82 14.65 4.11
N ASN A 97 13.53 14.41 3.86
CA ASN A 97 12.56 15.44 3.48
C ASN A 97 11.68 15.89 4.65
N ASN A 98 12.01 15.49 5.89
CA ASN A 98 11.27 15.82 7.12
C ASN A 98 9.79 15.43 7.07
N VAL A 99 9.43 14.38 6.33
CA VAL A 99 8.05 13.90 6.26
C VAL A 99 7.71 13.11 7.52
N THR A 100 6.64 13.49 8.21
CA THR A 100 6.18 12.76 9.40
C THR A 100 5.43 11.49 8.98
N VAL A 101 5.93 10.32 9.35
CA VAL A 101 5.28 9.05 9.00
C VAL A 101 4.61 8.44 10.23
N THR A 102 3.30 8.24 10.13
CA THR A 102 2.50 7.48 11.10
C THR A 102 2.19 6.11 10.54
N THR A 103 2.40 5.04 11.31
CA THR A 103 2.03 3.71 10.85
C THR A 103 0.55 3.44 11.02
N THR A 104 -0.02 2.63 10.12
CA THR A 104 -1.42 2.16 10.22
C THR A 104 -1.49 0.65 10.37
N ASP A 105 -2.62 0.19 10.88
CA ASP A 105 -2.99 -1.22 11.01
C ASP A 105 -3.63 -1.78 9.74
N LEU A 106 -3.60 -1.04 8.62
CA LEU A 106 -4.05 -1.54 7.33
C LEU A 106 -3.30 -2.81 6.97
N GLN A 107 -4.05 -3.82 6.59
CA GLN A 107 -3.56 -5.10 6.12
C GLN A 107 -3.90 -5.26 4.65
N ALA A 108 -2.92 -5.66 3.87
CA ALA A 108 -3.09 -5.98 2.47
C ALA A 108 -2.23 -7.19 2.10
N VAL A 109 -2.71 -7.96 1.13
CA VAL A 109 -1.96 -9.05 0.51
C VAL A 109 -1.74 -8.76 -0.97
N ARG A 110 -0.60 -9.21 -1.50
CA ARG A 110 -0.33 -9.14 -2.92
C ARG A 110 -1.05 -10.26 -3.67
N VAL A 111 -1.85 -9.90 -4.65
CA VAL A 111 -2.49 -10.83 -5.59
C VAL A 111 -1.61 -10.87 -6.85
N ARG A 112 -1.12 -12.05 -7.22
CA ARG A 112 -0.33 -12.21 -8.45
C ARG A 112 -1.24 -12.12 -9.68
N ALA A 113 -0.66 -11.92 -10.86
CA ALA A 113 -1.41 -11.90 -12.12
C ALA A 113 -2.28 -13.17 -12.34
N THR A 114 -1.84 -14.31 -11.82
CA THR A 114 -2.61 -15.57 -11.85
C THR A 114 -3.78 -15.62 -10.87
N GLY A 115 -4.00 -14.57 -10.07
CA GLY A 115 -4.92 -14.57 -8.94
C GLY A 115 -4.38 -15.27 -7.69
N ALA A 116 -3.20 -15.89 -7.76
CA ALA A 116 -2.64 -16.64 -6.65
C ALA A 116 -2.01 -15.74 -5.57
N LEU A 117 -2.17 -16.16 -4.31
CA LEU A 117 -1.43 -15.62 -3.17
C LEU A 117 -0.17 -16.44 -2.87
N GLY A 118 0.89 -15.76 -2.40
CA GLY A 118 2.04 -16.44 -1.82
C GLY A 118 1.73 -17.09 -0.46
N ARG A 119 2.66 -17.88 0.07
CA ARG A 119 2.45 -18.63 1.33
C ARG A 119 2.17 -17.69 2.51
N THR A 120 2.92 -16.60 2.61
CA THR A 120 2.77 -15.60 3.68
C THR A 120 1.43 -14.86 3.55
N GLU A 121 1.08 -14.46 2.33
CA GLU A 121 -0.19 -13.80 2.00
C GLU A 121 -1.38 -14.70 2.34
N LYS A 122 -1.33 -16.00 1.99
CA LYS A 122 -2.37 -16.99 2.34
C LYS A 122 -2.56 -17.11 3.86
N ARG A 123 -1.49 -16.96 4.65
CA ARG A 123 -1.58 -16.98 6.12
C ARG A 123 -2.22 -15.70 6.65
N LEU A 124 -1.83 -14.55 6.13
CA LEU A 124 -2.40 -13.25 6.51
C LEU A 124 -3.89 -13.17 6.19
N ALA A 125 -4.28 -13.59 4.97
CA ALA A 125 -5.69 -13.69 4.58
C ALA A 125 -6.47 -14.60 5.54
N ARG A 126 -6.00 -15.83 5.80
CA ARG A 126 -6.63 -16.73 6.79
C ARG A 126 -6.84 -16.09 8.16
N ASN A 127 -5.85 -15.35 8.66
CA ASN A 127 -5.96 -14.68 9.96
C ASN A 127 -6.97 -13.52 9.93
N ALA A 128 -7.01 -12.75 8.84
CA ALA A 128 -8.00 -11.68 8.68
C ALA A 128 -9.43 -12.25 8.59
N CYS A 129 -9.61 -13.32 7.81
CA CYS A 129 -10.85 -14.08 7.72
C CYS A 129 -11.34 -14.57 9.09
N ALA A 130 -10.46 -15.17 9.89
CA ALA A 130 -10.79 -15.66 11.23
C ALA A 130 -11.24 -14.54 12.19
N ARG A 131 -10.87 -13.28 11.90
CA ARG A 131 -11.30 -12.09 12.64
C ARG A 131 -12.62 -11.49 12.11
N GLY A 132 -13.26 -12.13 11.14
CA GLY A 132 -14.53 -11.68 10.57
C GLY A 132 -14.40 -10.59 9.50
N TYR A 133 -13.18 -10.27 9.05
CA TYR A 133 -13.01 -9.32 7.96
C TYR A 133 -13.52 -9.90 6.64
N ARG A 134 -14.34 -9.11 5.92
CA ARG A 134 -14.84 -9.43 4.58
C ARG A 134 -13.98 -8.74 3.54
N TYR A 135 -13.54 -9.49 2.54
CA TYR A 135 -12.69 -8.96 1.47
C TYR A 135 -13.51 -8.22 0.42
N ALA A 136 -12.96 -7.12 -0.10
CA ALA A 136 -13.56 -6.39 -1.20
C ALA A 136 -13.68 -7.23 -2.50
N CYS A 137 -12.82 -8.24 -2.71
CA CYS A 137 -12.72 -8.97 -3.98
C CYS A 137 -13.50 -10.31 -4.04
N GLY A 138 -14.54 -10.50 -3.23
CA GLY A 138 -15.38 -11.71 -3.34
C GLY A 138 -14.70 -13.01 -2.92
N TRP A 139 -13.52 -12.95 -2.29
CA TRP A 139 -12.86 -14.10 -1.69
C TRP A 139 -13.76 -14.60 -0.55
N ARG A 140 -14.47 -15.70 -0.78
CA ARG A 140 -15.20 -16.33 0.32
C ARG A 140 -14.17 -16.96 1.25
N CYS A 141 -14.31 -16.66 2.53
CA CYS A 141 -13.71 -17.46 3.60
C CYS A 141 -14.22 -18.90 3.48
N GLY A 142 -13.57 -19.71 2.64
CA GLY A 142 -13.93 -21.10 2.47
C GLY A 142 -13.70 -21.84 3.78
N SER A 143 -14.78 -22.38 4.35
CA SER A 143 -14.75 -23.38 5.40
C SER A 143 -13.74 -24.47 5.03
N SER A 144 -12.68 -24.61 5.84
CA SER A 144 -11.83 -25.79 5.96
C SER A 144 -11.54 -26.55 4.65
N GLY A 145 -10.56 -26.09 3.87
CA GLY A 145 -9.94 -26.88 2.79
C GLY A 145 -10.10 -26.33 1.36
N GLY A 146 -10.92 -25.30 1.15
CA GLY A 146 -11.14 -24.69 -0.17
C GLY A 146 -9.97 -23.81 -0.63
N ASN A 147 -9.60 -23.93 -1.91
CA ASN A 147 -8.65 -23.04 -2.56
C ASN A 147 -9.07 -21.58 -2.34
N PHE A 148 -8.15 -20.79 -1.80
CA PHE A 148 -8.20 -19.34 -1.76
C PHE A 148 -8.06 -18.81 -3.19
N GLY A 149 -9.17 -18.82 -3.93
CA GLY A 149 -9.28 -18.30 -5.29
C GLY A 149 -10.16 -17.06 -5.31
N CYS A 150 -9.71 -16.03 -6.02
CA CYS A 150 -10.58 -14.95 -6.44
C CYS A 150 -11.58 -15.53 -7.45
N PRO A 151 -12.90 -15.44 -7.22
CA PRO A 151 -13.86 -15.91 -8.22
C PRO A 151 -13.75 -15.16 -9.56
N TYR A 152 -13.15 -13.95 -9.57
CA TYR A 152 -13.07 -13.09 -10.74
C TYR A 152 -12.18 -13.58 -11.89
N ASN A 153 -11.39 -14.65 -11.73
CA ASN A 153 -10.48 -15.09 -12.80
C ASN A 153 -11.07 -16.12 -13.78
N ASN A 154 -12.28 -16.64 -13.57
CA ASN A 154 -12.84 -17.70 -14.43
C ASN A 154 -14.07 -17.30 -15.26
N GLU A 155 -14.58 -16.07 -15.15
CA GLU A 155 -15.79 -15.67 -15.90
C GLU A 155 -15.52 -14.74 -17.11
N TYR A 156 -14.27 -14.37 -17.38
CA TYR A 156 -13.92 -13.38 -18.44
C TYR A 156 -12.88 -13.85 -19.46
N ILE A 157 -12.56 -15.15 -19.57
CA ILE A 157 -11.58 -15.67 -20.54
C ILE A 157 -12.22 -16.40 -21.74
N ASP A 158 -13.54 -16.60 -21.74
CA ASP A 158 -14.26 -17.17 -22.90
C ASP A 158 -15.28 -16.18 -23.48
N GLN A 159 -14.82 -15.15 -24.19
CA GLN A 159 -15.61 -14.41 -25.20
C GLN A 159 -14.73 -14.02 -26.38
#